data_AF-A0A2G0W8H8-F1
#
_entry.id   AF-A0A2G0W8H8-F1
#
_cell.length_a   1.000
_cell.length_b   1.000
_cell.length_c   1.000
_cell.angle_alpha   90.00
_cell.angle_beta   90.00
_cell.angle_gamma   90.00
#
_symmetry.space_group_name_H-M   'P 1'
#
loop_
_entity.id
_entity.type
_entity.pdbx_description
1 polymer ?
#
loop_
_entity_poly.entity_id
_entity_poly.type
_entity_poly.pdbx_seq_one_letter_code
_entity_poly.pdbx_strand_id
1 'polypeptide(L)'
;MNAAVDLQRTEQWHQDRSGRLTASRFKDVIAWGDRDKHGKRKPLAARTTYMRELAFERLANRSKHSVSSKSMAWGTEVEQSSHDFYEILTGNTVIKSGFLVHPKYDWLGCSPDGLIGEDGGIESKCPFNEAVHVRTWLEGMPDEHKPQVQGCMFITGREWWDFLSFDPRQDEDCRLYIETIRRDDEYIAMLHQELVQFNLELGRMVDEVADKARAQAQRLED
;
A
#
# COMPACT_ATOMS: atom_id res chain seq x y z
N MET A 1 19.03 5.43 -26.62
CA MET A 1 18.86 5.76 -25.19
C MET A 1 17.37 5.79 -24.91
N ASN A 2 16.79 4.67 -24.47
CA ASN A 2 15.43 4.70 -23.91
C ASN A 2 15.58 5.21 -22.48
N ALA A 3 15.17 6.45 -22.22
CA ALA A 3 14.94 6.87 -20.84
C ALA A 3 13.94 5.87 -20.26
N ALA A 4 14.31 5.18 -19.18
CA ALA A 4 13.38 4.34 -18.46
C ALA A 4 12.17 5.21 -18.06
N VAL A 5 10.99 4.88 -18.57
CA VAL A 5 9.76 5.62 -18.24
C VAL A 5 9.47 5.37 -16.78
N ASP A 6 9.38 6.44 -15.98
CA ASP A 6 8.93 6.33 -14.60
C ASP A 6 7.43 6.02 -14.59
N LEU A 7 7.07 4.86 -14.06
CA LEU A 7 5.70 4.36 -14.03
C LEU A 7 4.98 4.70 -12.72
N GLN A 8 5.72 5.17 -11.72
CA GLN A 8 5.18 5.53 -10.41
C GLN A 8 5.54 6.98 -10.06
N ARG A 9 4.90 7.55 -9.03
CA ARG A 9 5.19 8.90 -8.54
C ARG A 9 4.98 10.02 -9.58
N THR A 10 4.38 9.71 -10.73
CA THR A 10 3.92 10.68 -11.74
C THR A 10 2.56 11.25 -11.35
N GLU A 11 2.19 12.40 -11.92
CA GLU A 11 0.86 12.99 -11.69
C GLU A 11 -0.27 12.02 -12.08
N GLN A 12 -0.11 11.31 -13.20
CA GLN A 12 -1.08 10.31 -13.62
C GLN A 12 -1.20 9.16 -12.62
N TRP A 13 -0.06 8.67 -12.10
CA TRP A 13 -0.06 7.64 -11.07
C TRP A 13 -0.76 8.10 -9.78
N HIS A 14 -0.54 9.35 -9.36
CA HIS A 14 -1.25 9.92 -8.21
C HIS A 14 -2.75 10.00 -8.47
N GLN A 15 -3.16 10.37 -9.69
CA GLN A 15 -4.56 10.47 -10.03
C GLN A 15 -5.24 9.11 -10.18
N ASP A 16 -4.55 8.12 -10.74
CA ASP A 16 -5.05 6.74 -10.82
C ASP A 16 -5.27 6.15 -9.42
N ARG A 17 -4.54 6.61 -8.40
CA ARG A 17 -4.71 6.18 -7.01
C ARG A 17 -5.82 6.93 -6.26
N SER A 18 -6.18 8.13 -6.72
CA SER A 18 -7.11 9.01 -6.00
C SER A 18 -8.44 8.32 -5.71
N GLY A 19 -8.87 8.35 -4.46
CA GLY A 19 -10.16 7.80 -4.01
C GLY A 19 -10.25 6.27 -3.99
N ARG A 20 -9.16 5.57 -4.35
CA ARG A 20 -9.07 4.10 -4.31
C ARG A 20 -8.38 3.62 -3.03
N LEU A 21 -8.78 2.45 -2.56
CA LEU A 21 -8.09 1.76 -1.48
C LEU A 21 -6.82 1.13 -2.06
N THR A 22 -5.66 1.53 -1.53
CA THR A 22 -4.36 1.06 -2.04
C THR A 22 -3.70 0.08 -1.09
N ALA A 23 -3.06 -0.98 -1.61
CA ALA A 23 -2.46 -2.05 -0.79
C ALA A 23 -1.56 -1.55 0.36
N SER A 24 -0.74 -0.53 0.12
CA SER A 24 0.14 0.07 1.14
C SER A 24 -0.59 0.71 2.34
N ARG A 25 -1.91 0.89 2.24
CA ARG A 25 -2.78 1.45 3.29
C ARG A 25 -3.80 0.43 3.80
N PHE A 26 -3.75 -0.83 3.37
CA PHE A 26 -4.68 -1.86 3.84
C PHE A 26 -4.55 -2.14 5.34
N LYS A 27 -3.36 -1.94 5.93
CA LYS A 27 -3.20 -1.98 7.38
C LYS A 27 -4.07 -0.98 8.13
N ASP A 28 -4.31 0.20 7.54
CA ASP A 28 -5.19 1.21 8.14
C ASP A 28 -6.66 0.84 8.00
N VAL A 29 -7.03 0.12 6.93
CA VAL A 29 -8.40 -0.37 6.73
C VAL A 29 -8.79 -1.37 7.84
N ILE A 30 -7.87 -2.26 8.19
CA ILE A 30 -8.08 -3.28 9.22
C ILE A 30 -7.71 -2.81 10.63
N ALA A 31 -7.40 -1.52 10.82
CA ALA A 31 -7.02 -0.96 12.11
C ALA A 31 -8.24 -0.83 13.03
N TRP A 32 -8.62 -1.94 13.64
CA TRP A 32 -9.67 -2.08 14.64
C TRP A 32 -9.07 -2.23 16.03
N GLY A 33 -9.73 -1.66 17.02
CA GLY A 33 -9.45 -1.97 18.42
C GLY A 33 -10.02 -3.33 18.81
N ASP A 34 -9.70 -3.75 20.04
CA ASP A 34 -10.19 -5.00 20.59
C ASP A 34 -11.72 -5.09 20.60
N ARG A 35 -12.22 -6.32 20.56
CA ARG A 35 -13.63 -6.59 20.72
C ARG A 35 -14.04 -6.29 22.16
N ASP A 36 -15.13 -5.55 22.32
CA ASP A 36 -15.76 -5.37 23.62
C ASP A 36 -16.49 -6.67 24.07
N LYS A 37 -17.04 -6.63 25.28
CA LYS A 37 -17.83 -7.75 25.86
C LYS A 37 -19.06 -8.17 25.05
N HIS A 38 -19.46 -7.38 24.04
CA HIS A 38 -20.56 -7.67 23.13
C HIS A 38 -20.06 -8.05 21.72
N GLY A 39 -18.76 -8.27 21.56
CA GLY A 39 -18.12 -8.63 20.29
C GLY A 39 -17.94 -7.48 19.30
N LYS A 40 -18.26 -6.23 19.69
CA LYS A 40 -18.14 -5.06 18.82
C LYS A 40 -16.71 -4.52 18.84
N ARG A 41 -16.19 -4.13 17.68
CA ARG A 41 -14.89 -3.45 17.55
C ARG A 41 -15.12 -1.96 17.32
N LYS A 42 -14.21 -1.13 17.84
CA LYS A 42 -14.18 0.30 17.55
C LYS A 42 -13.06 0.60 16.54
N PRO A 43 -13.28 1.50 15.57
CA PRO A 43 -12.23 1.86 14.62
C PRO A 43 -11.10 2.59 15.35
N LEU A 44 -9.85 2.28 15.01
CA LEU A 44 -8.70 3.04 15.49
C LEU A 44 -8.54 4.35 14.72
N ALA A 45 -7.66 5.22 15.22
CA ALA A 45 -7.38 6.51 14.60
C ALA A 45 -6.91 6.37 13.15
N ALA A 46 -6.01 5.42 12.87
CA ALA A 46 -5.49 5.18 11.51
C ALA A 46 -6.60 4.92 10.49
N ARG A 47 -7.57 4.05 10.84
CA ARG A 47 -8.73 3.74 10.01
C ARG A 47 -9.60 4.96 9.73
N THR A 48 -9.92 5.70 10.79
CA THR A 48 -10.78 6.89 10.70
C THR A 48 -10.11 8.00 9.89
N THR A 49 -8.81 8.20 10.08
CA THR A 49 -8.01 9.16 9.31
C THR A 49 -8.00 8.78 7.84
N TYR A 50 -7.68 7.52 7.51
CA TYR A 50 -7.62 7.09 6.11
C TYR A 50 -8.97 7.22 5.41
N MET A 51 -10.08 6.93 6.09
CA MET A 51 -11.42 7.10 5.54
C MET A 51 -11.72 8.56 5.18
N ARG A 52 -11.33 9.51 6.04
CA ARG A 52 -11.50 10.95 5.78
C ARG A 52 -10.61 11.44 4.65
N GLU A 53 -9.38 10.94 4.54
CA GLU A 53 -8.49 11.22 3.41
C GLU A 53 -9.14 10.81 2.09
N LEU A 54 -9.65 9.58 2.01
CA LEU A 54 -10.30 9.08 0.79
C LEU A 54 -11.64 9.77 0.50
N ALA A 55 -12.40 10.15 1.53
CA ALA A 55 -13.64 10.90 1.35
C ALA A 55 -13.36 12.26 0.73
N PHE A 56 -12.32 12.94 1.20
CA PHE A 56 -11.84 14.19 0.60
C PHE A 56 -11.43 13.99 -0.86
N GLU A 57 -10.63 12.96 -1.18
CA GLU A 57 -10.20 12.68 -2.55
C GLU A 57 -11.39 12.42 -3.49
N ARG A 58 -12.38 11.64 -3.05
CA ARG A 58 -13.60 11.36 -3.85
C ARG A 58 -14.45 12.60 -4.09
N LEU A 59 -14.61 13.46 -3.09
CA LEU A 59 -15.36 14.71 -3.23
C LEU A 59 -14.63 15.75 -4.09
N ALA A 60 -13.30 15.79 -4.00
CA ALA A 60 -12.47 16.75 -4.73
C ALA A 60 -12.04 16.26 -6.12
N ASN A 61 -12.23 14.98 -6.43
CA ASN A 61 -11.79 14.29 -7.65
C ASN A 61 -10.30 14.51 -7.97
N ARG A 62 -9.46 14.53 -6.93
CA ARG A 62 -8.01 14.72 -7.02
C ARG A 62 -7.30 14.03 -5.87
N SER A 63 -6.06 13.61 -6.06
CA SER A 63 -5.25 13.04 -4.99
C SER A 63 -5.00 14.05 -3.87
N LYS A 64 -4.86 13.56 -2.64
CA LYS A 64 -4.43 14.42 -1.53
C LYS A 64 -3.02 14.97 -1.80
N HIS A 65 -2.72 16.12 -1.22
CA HIS A 65 -1.37 16.68 -1.24
C HIS A 65 -0.38 15.71 -0.57
N SER A 66 0.68 15.32 -1.27
CA SER A 66 1.78 14.53 -0.70
C SER A 66 2.94 15.42 -0.30
N VAL A 67 3.42 15.30 0.94
CA VAL A 67 4.69 15.89 1.37
C VAL A 67 5.71 14.78 1.47
N SER A 68 6.82 14.91 0.73
CA SER A 68 7.92 13.94 0.83
C SER A 68 8.68 14.12 2.14
N SER A 69 8.80 13.05 2.91
CA SER A 69 9.66 13.03 4.10
C SER A 69 11.09 12.61 3.74
N LYS A 70 12.06 12.87 4.62
CA LYS A 70 13.44 12.42 4.43
C LYS A 70 13.52 10.90 4.21
N SER A 71 12.73 10.12 4.94
CA SER A 71 12.69 8.66 4.81
C SER A 71 12.12 8.21 3.45
N MET A 72 11.13 8.94 2.91
CA MET A 72 10.58 8.64 1.59
C MET A 72 11.55 8.98 0.46
N ALA A 73 12.27 10.10 0.59
CA ALA A 73 13.32 10.48 -0.34
C ALA A 73 14.46 9.45 -0.37
N TRP A 74 14.95 9.05 0.82
CA TRP A 74 15.94 7.97 0.96
C TRP A 74 15.48 6.67 0.30
N GLY A 75 14.26 6.23 0.61
CA GLY A 75 13.72 5.01 0.01
C GLY A 75 13.73 5.06 -1.51
N THR A 76 13.29 6.18 -2.08
CA THR A 76 13.23 6.38 -3.55
C THR A 76 14.62 6.38 -4.19
N GLU A 77 15.63 6.97 -3.54
CA GLU A 77 17.01 7.00 -4.03
C GLU A 77 17.65 5.60 -4.05
N VAL A 78 17.31 4.77 -3.07
CA VAL A 78 17.99 3.49 -2.81
C VAL A 78 17.26 2.28 -3.43
N GLU A 79 15.96 2.40 -3.72
CA GLU A 79 15.08 1.33 -4.24
C GLU A 79 15.68 0.60 -5.45
N GLN A 80 16.22 1.33 -6.44
CA GLN A 80 16.80 0.70 -7.62
C GLN A 80 17.99 -0.21 -7.28
N SER A 81 18.88 0.22 -6.37
CA SER A 81 20.01 -0.59 -5.91
C SER A 81 19.56 -1.85 -5.17
N SER A 82 18.43 -1.79 -4.45
CA SER A 82 17.83 -2.99 -3.84
C SER A 82 17.40 -4.00 -4.88
N HIS A 83 16.78 -3.56 -5.98
CA HIS A 83 16.33 -4.44 -7.04
C HIS A 83 17.52 -5.06 -7.77
N ASP A 84 18.50 -4.25 -8.15
CA ASP A 84 19.70 -4.72 -8.86
C ASP A 84 20.44 -5.80 -8.03
N PHE A 85 20.58 -5.60 -6.72
CA PHE A 85 21.22 -6.57 -5.83
C PHE A 85 20.40 -7.86 -5.68
N TYR A 86 19.07 -7.73 -5.61
CA TYR A 86 18.16 -8.87 -5.60
C TYR A 86 18.26 -9.70 -6.89
N GLU A 87 18.27 -9.05 -8.06
CA GLU A 87 18.39 -9.73 -9.36
C GLU A 87 19.71 -10.50 -9.47
N ILE A 88 20.82 -9.88 -9.02
CA ILE A 88 22.15 -10.52 -9.02
C ILE A 88 22.16 -11.78 -8.14
N LEU A 89 21.60 -11.69 -6.94
CA LEU A 89 21.66 -12.80 -5.97
C LEU A 89 20.71 -13.95 -6.31
N THR A 90 19.51 -13.64 -6.80
CA THR A 90 18.46 -14.65 -7.02
C THR A 90 18.42 -15.16 -8.46
N GLY A 91 18.96 -14.40 -9.41
CA GLY A 91 18.81 -14.66 -10.85
C GLY A 91 17.41 -14.34 -11.39
N ASN A 92 16.49 -13.85 -10.54
CA ASN A 92 15.18 -13.37 -10.99
C ASN A 92 15.31 -12.04 -11.73
N THR A 93 14.38 -11.76 -12.64
CA THR A 93 14.25 -10.46 -13.31
C THR A 93 13.06 -9.70 -12.74
N VAL A 94 13.32 -8.46 -12.30
CA VAL A 94 12.35 -7.53 -11.72
C VAL A 94 11.84 -6.59 -12.81
N ILE A 95 10.57 -6.75 -13.16
CA ILE A 95 9.89 -5.88 -14.12
C ILE A 95 9.19 -4.75 -13.38
N LYS A 96 9.55 -3.50 -13.68
CA LYS A 96 8.90 -2.31 -13.11
C LYS A 96 7.40 -2.31 -13.42
N SER A 97 6.60 -1.93 -12.43
CA SER A 97 5.14 -1.79 -12.56
C SER A 97 4.69 -0.37 -12.24
N GLY A 98 3.61 0.06 -12.89
CA GLY A 98 2.85 1.24 -12.48
C GLY A 98 1.81 0.90 -11.40
N PHE A 99 0.74 1.68 -11.35
CA PHE A 99 -0.42 1.36 -10.52
C PHE A 99 -1.30 0.32 -11.23
N LEU A 100 -1.62 -0.76 -10.53
CA LEU A 100 -2.46 -1.85 -11.01
C LEU A 100 -3.80 -1.82 -10.27
N VAL A 101 -4.90 -1.81 -11.02
CA VAL A 101 -6.26 -1.84 -10.50
C VAL A 101 -6.74 -3.28 -10.47
N HIS A 102 -7.48 -3.66 -9.42
CA HIS A 102 -8.04 -5.00 -9.31
C HIS A 102 -9.03 -5.25 -10.46
N PRO A 103 -8.95 -6.38 -11.19
CA PRO A 103 -9.71 -6.61 -12.42
C PRO A 103 -11.24 -6.60 -12.21
N LYS A 104 -11.70 -6.98 -11.01
CA LYS A 104 -13.12 -6.97 -10.61
C LYS A 104 -13.57 -5.75 -9.78
N TYR A 105 -12.65 -5.07 -9.09
CA TYR A 105 -12.98 -4.05 -8.08
C TYR A 105 -12.19 -2.80 -8.39
N ASP A 106 -12.76 -1.92 -9.21
CA ASP A 106 -12.12 -0.70 -9.71
C ASP A 106 -11.69 0.30 -8.60
N TRP A 107 -12.23 0.15 -7.40
CA TRP A 107 -11.91 0.91 -6.19
C TRP A 107 -10.71 0.33 -5.39
N LEU A 108 -10.10 -0.76 -5.84
CA LEU A 108 -8.90 -1.37 -5.27
C LEU A 108 -7.71 -1.27 -6.23
N GLY A 109 -6.52 -1.04 -5.69
CA GLY A 109 -5.29 -1.16 -6.47
C GLY A 109 -4.00 -1.23 -5.66
N CYS A 110 -2.91 -1.54 -6.33
CA CYS A 110 -1.57 -1.64 -5.74
C CYS A 110 -0.54 -1.04 -6.68
N SER A 111 0.62 -0.70 -6.13
CA SER A 111 1.80 -0.32 -6.91
C SER A 111 2.94 -1.26 -6.49
N PRO A 112 3.06 -2.45 -7.10
CA PRO A 112 4.20 -3.34 -6.85
C PRO A 112 5.52 -2.63 -7.09
N ASP A 113 6.53 -2.85 -6.24
CA ASP A 113 7.88 -2.33 -6.51
C ASP A 113 8.51 -3.04 -7.72
N GLY A 114 8.09 -4.28 -7.97
CA GLY A 114 8.33 -4.98 -9.21
C GLY A 114 7.57 -6.30 -9.31
N LEU A 115 7.50 -6.83 -10.53
CA LEU A 115 6.89 -8.12 -10.86
C LEU A 115 7.96 -9.10 -11.33
N ILE A 116 7.83 -10.36 -10.95
CA ILE A 116 8.77 -11.43 -11.33
C ILE A 116 7.99 -12.52 -12.06
N GLY A 117 8.37 -12.79 -13.31
CA GLY A 117 7.69 -13.77 -14.14
C GLY A 117 6.17 -13.59 -14.16
N GLU A 118 5.44 -14.70 -14.21
CA GLU A 118 3.97 -14.70 -14.22
C GLU A 118 3.38 -14.64 -12.79
N ASP A 119 4.06 -15.24 -11.81
CA ASP A 119 3.46 -15.55 -10.50
C ASP A 119 4.04 -14.78 -9.30
N GLY A 120 5.13 -14.04 -9.49
CA GLY A 120 5.89 -13.40 -8.40
C GLY A 120 5.82 -11.88 -8.37
N GLY A 121 6.06 -11.29 -7.22
CA GLY A 121 6.27 -9.85 -7.08
C GLY A 121 7.28 -9.54 -5.98
N ILE A 122 7.67 -8.27 -5.87
CA ILE A 122 8.54 -7.81 -4.79
C ILE A 122 7.93 -6.62 -4.06
N GLU A 123 8.23 -6.55 -2.77
CA GLU A 123 7.99 -5.38 -1.93
C GLU A 123 9.33 -5.03 -1.26
N SER A 124 9.96 -3.95 -1.71
CA SER A 124 11.26 -3.52 -1.23
C SER A 124 11.16 -2.42 -0.21
N LYS A 125 11.79 -2.64 0.95
CA LYS A 125 11.94 -1.65 2.01
C LYS A 125 13.40 -1.24 2.16
N CYS A 126 13.66 0.03 1.91
CA CYS A 126 14.93 0.68 2.21
C CYS A 126 14.77 1.56 3.47
N PRO A 127 14.83 1.00 4.68
CA PRO A 127 14.55 1.76 5.90
C PRO A 127 15.58 2.86 6.12
N PHE A 128 15.11 4.05 6.45
CA PHE A 128 16.01 5.16 6.82
C PHE A 128 16.72 4.88 8.15
N ASN A 129 16.01 4.30 9.11
CA ASN A 129 16.54 3.88 10.41
C ASN A 129 17.16 2.48 10.31
N GLU A 130 18.47 2.40 10.52
CA GLU A 130 19.30 1.19 10.47
C GLU A 130 18.76 0.07 11.37
N ALA A 131 18.23 0.43 12.55
CA ALA A 131 17.71 -0.55 13.50
C ALA A 131 16.52 -1.34 12.96
N VAL A 132 15.77 -0.78 11.99
CA VAL A 132 14.68 -1.50 11.32
C VAL A 132 15.23 -2.63 10.46
N HIS A 133 16.32 -2.39 9.72
CA HIS A 133 16.94 -3.42 8.89
C HIS A 133 17.51 -4.56 9.74
N VAL A 134 18.20 -4.24 10.83
CA VAL A 134 18.69 -5.23 11.79
C VAL A 134 17.54 -6.04 12.41
N ARG A 135 16.44 -5.37 12.79
CA ARG A 135 15.25 -6.08 13.32
C ARG A 135 14.66 -7.03 12.29
N THR A 136 14.55 -6.62 11.02
CA THR A 136 14.06 -7.49 9.95
C THR A 136 14.90 -8.76 9.81
N TRP A 137 16.24 -8.66 9.89
CA TRP A 137 17.10 -9.84 9.88
C TRP A 137 16.82 -10.82 11.03
N LEU A 138 16.43 -10.31 12.19
CA LEU A 138 16.17 -11.12 13.39
C LEU A 138 14.75 -11.69 13.44
N GLU A 139 13.77 -10.95 12.91
CA GLU A 139 12.34 -11.21 13.15
C GLU A 139 11.57 -11.52 11.86
N GLY A 140 12.18 -11.32 10.69
CA GLY A 140 11.53 -11.39 9.39
C GLY A 140 10.72 -10.14 9.04
N MET A 141 9.85 -10.28 8.04
CA MET A 141 8.96 -9.22 7.59
C MET A 141 8.06 -8.75 8.75
N PRO A 142 8.06 -7.45 9.10
CA PRO A 142 7.12 -6.91 10.07
C PRO A 142 5.65 -7.20 9.70
N ASP A 143 4.85 -7.65 10.67
CA ASP A 143 3.43 -8.00 10.48
C ASP A 143 2.60 -6.87 9.84
N GLU A 144 3.00 -5.62 10.05
CA GLU A 144 2.32 -4.46 9.45
C GLU A 144 2.41 -4.41 7.91
N HIS A 145 3.31 -5.19 7.30
CA HIS A 145 3.43 -5.33 5.85
C HIS A 145 2.60 -6.49 5.29
N LYS A 146 2.14 -7.44 6.13
CA LYS A 146 1.29 -8.56 5.67
C LYS A 146 0.04 -8.09 4.89
N PRO A 147 -0.73 -7.07 5.33
CA PRO A 147 -1.87 -6.58 4.58
C PRO A 147 -1.50 -6.03 3.20
N GLN A 148 -0.32 -5.39 3.07
CA GLN A 148 0.16 -4.83 1.81
C GLN A 148 0.56 -5.95 0.86
N VAL A 149 1.43 -6.87 1.31
CA VAL A 149 1.96 -7.97 0.49
C VAL A 149 0.85 -8.91 0.02
N GLN A 150 -0.03 -9.35 0.93
CA GLN A 150 -1.19 -10.17 0.57
C GLN A 150 -2.20 -9.39 -0.28
N GLY A 151 -2.34 -8.09 -0.04
CA GLY A 151 -3.14 -7.19 -0.87
C GLY A 151 -2.65 -7.10 -2.32
N CYS A 152 -1.34 -7.02 -2.55
CA CYS A 152 -0.76 -7.03 -3.88
C CYS A 152 -1.04 -8.34 -4.61
N MET A 153 -0.87 -9.49 -3.94
CA MET A 153 -1.24 -10.81 -4.49
C MET A 153 -2.75 -10.92 -4.77
N PHE A 154 -3.60 -10.38 -3.90
CA PHE A 154 -5.04 -10.33 -4.14
C PHE A 154 -5.39 -9.54 -5.40
N ILE A 155 -4.77 -8.37 -5.60
CA ILE A 155 -5.05 -7.47 -6.74
C ILE A 155 -4.51 -8.03 -8.06
N THR A 156 -3.32 -8.62 -8.03
CA THR A 156 -2.63 -9.09 -9.24
C THR A 156 -2.96 -10.54 -9.61
N GLY A 157 -3.50 -11.32 -8.69
CA GLY A 157 -3.72 -12.77 -8.87
C GLY A 157 -2.44 -13.60 -8.80
N ARG A 158 -1.34 -13.03 -8.29
CA ARG A 158 -0.03 -13.69 -8.15
C ARG A 158 0.03 -14.58 -6.91
N GLU A 159 0.99 -15.51 -6.91
CA GLU A 159 1.08 -16.63 -5.97
C GLU A 159 2.11 -16.41 -4.85
N TRP A 160 3.09 -15.54 -5.07
CA TRP A 160 4.11 -15.24 -4.07
C TRP A 160 4.66 -13.83 -4.21
N TRP A 161 5.27 -13.36 -3.12
CA TRP A 161 5.90 -12.07 -3.04
C TRP A 161 7.18 -12.16 -2.23
N ASP A 162 8.30 -11.67 -2.76
CA ASP A 162 9.50 -11.51 -1.96
C ASP A 162 9.46 -10.16 -1.24
N PHE A 163 9.48 -10.22 0.08
CA PHE A 163 9.72 -9.05 0.91
C PHE A 163 11.23 -8.82 1.03
N LEU A 164 11.66 -7.61 0.70
CA LEU A 164 13.06 -7.22 0.77
C LEU A 164 13.25 -6.17 1.86
N SER A 165 14.32 -6.30 2.65
CA SER A 165 14.89 -5.17 3.37
C SER A 165 16.31 -4.95 2.93
N PHE A 166 16.61 -3.74 2.45
CA PHE A 166 17.91 -3.40 1.88
C PHE A 166 18.48 -2.15 2.55
N ASP A 167 19.76 -2.19 2.91
CA ASP A 167 20.47 -1.02 3.41
C ASP A 167 21.89 -0.96 2.83
N PRO A 168 22.19 -0.03 1.90
CA PRO A 168 23.49 0.05 1.24
C PRO A 168 24.63 0.43 2.19
N ARG A 169 24.32 0.88 3.42
CA ARG A 169 25.32 1.19 4.46
C ARG A 169 25.88 -0.07 5.15
N GLN A 170 25.24 -1.22 4.97
CA GLN A 170 25.65 -2.49 5.56
C GLN A 170 26.75 -3.19 4.75
N ASP A 171 27.46 -4.11 5.42
CA ASP A 171 28.37 -5.05 4.78
C ASP A 171 27.60 -5.99 3.83
N GLU A 172 28.32 -6.53 2.84
CA GLU A 172 27.74 -7.28 1.71
C GLU A 172 26.82 -8.44 2.16
N ASP A 173 27.27 -9.23 3.13
CA ASP A 173 26.53 -10.41 3.63
C ASP A 173 25.21 -10.05 4.33
N CYS A 174 25.11 -8.84 4.88
CA CYS A 174 23.93 -8.36 5.60
C CYS A 174 23.15 -7.32 4.81
N ARG A 175 23.54 -7.00 3.58
CA ARG A 175 23.02 -5.84 2.84
C ARG A 175 21.58 -6.01 2.38
N LEU A 176 21.18 -7.24 2.06
CA LEU A 176 19.85 -7.59 1.58
C LEU A 176 19.29 -8.78 2.35
N TYR A 177 18.20 -8.52 3.05
CA TYR A 177 17.31 -9.56 3.58
C TYR A 177 16.23 -9.88 2.55
N ILE A 178 15.92 -11.16 2.37
CA ILE A 178 14.87 -11.66 1.47
C ILE A 178 14.00 -12.67 2.22
N GLU A 179 12.68 -12.49 2.18
CA GLU A 179 11.70 -13.47 2.64
C GLU A 179 10.62 -13.71 1.59
N THR A 180 10.47 -14.95 1.13
CA THR A 180 9.39 -15.32 0.20
C THR A 180 8.09 -15.58 0.95
N ILE A 181 7.14 -14.68 0.77
CA ILE A 181 5.80 -14.77 1.32
C ILE A 181 4.89 -15.46 0.30
N ARG A 182 4.23 -16.54 0.71
CA ARG A 182 3.23 -17.22 -0.12
C ARG A 182 1.87 -16.56 0.03
N ARG A 183 1.09 -16.64 -1.05
CA ARG A 183 -0.32 -16.29 -1.06
C ARG A 183 -1.07 -17.04 0.06
N ASP A 184 -1.82 -16.30 0.84
CA ASP A 184 -2.63 -16.79 1.95
C ASP A 184 -4.10 -16.46 1.65
N ASP A 185 -4.80 -17.39 0.99
CA ASP A 185 -6.17 -17.17 0.53
C ASP A 185 -7.17 -16.97 1.68
N GLU A 186 -6.93 -17.58 2.84
CA GLU A 186 -7.76 -17.37 4.03
C GLU A 186 -7.61 -15.94 4.55
N TYR A 187 -6.38 -15.45 4.64
CA TYR A 187 -6.11 -14.07 5.01
C TYR A 187 -6.65 -13.08 3.98
N ILE A 188 -6.48 -13.36 2.69
CA ILE A 188 -7.00 -12.53 1.60
C ILE A 188 -8.53 -12.47 1.65
N ALA A 189 -9.22 -13.58 1.94
CA ALA A 189 -10.66 -13.59 2.10
C ALA A 189 -11.12 -12.70 3.26
N MET A 190 -10.44 -12.77 4.42
CA MET A 190 -10.70 -11.89 5.56
C MET A 190 -10.44 -10.41 5.21
N LEU A 191 -9.28 -10.13 4.60
CA LEU A 191 -8.90 -8.78 4.20
C LEU A 191 -9.91 -8.19 3.21
N HIS A 192 -10.35 -8.97 2.22
CA HIS A 192 -11.35 -8.53 1.24
C HIS A 192 -12.69 -8.15 1.90
N GLN A 193 -13.15 -8.89 2.92
CA GLN A 193 -14.36 -8.51 3.66
C GLN A 193 -14.20 -7.15 4.35
N GLU A 194 -13.06 -6.90 4.99
CA GLU A 194 -12.75 -5.62 5.64
C GLU A 194 -12.65 -4.48 4.62
N LEU A 195 -12.06 -4.72 3.45
CA LEU A 195 -11.96 -3.76 2.34
C LEU A 195 -13.36 -3.38 1.81
N VAL A 196 -14.24 -4.36 1.59
CA VAL A 196 -15.63 -4.11 1.16
C VAL A 196 -16.39 -3.31 2.21
N GLN A 197 -16.30 -3.71 3.48
CA GLN A 197 -16.96 -2.98 4.57
C GLN A 197 -16.47 -1.52 4.64
N PHE A 198 -15.16 -1.30 4.57
CA PHE A 198 -14.58 0.03 4.57
C PHE A 198 -15.06 0.87 3.39
N ASN A 199 -15.11 0.30 2.18
CA ASN A 199 -15.56 1.02 0.99
C ASN A 199 -17.04 1.44 1.09
N LEU A 200 -17.89 0.59 1.67
CA LEU A 200 -19.30 0.93 1.93
C LEU A 200 -19.45 2.04 2.97
N GLU A 201 -18.68 1.99 4.04
CA GLU A 201 -18.65 3.06 5.06
C GLU A 201 -18.14 4.39 4.50
N LEU A 202 -17.11 4.32 3.65
CA LEU A 202 -16.56 5.47 2.94
C LEU A 202 -17.60 6.11 2.01
N GLY A 203 -18.37 5.31 1.26
CA GLY A 203 -19.47 5.82 0.42
C GLY A 203 -20.49 6.61 1.25
N ARG A 204 -20.94 6.05 2.37
CA ARG A 204 -21.86 6.75 3.29
C ARG A 204 -21.29 8.06 3.83
N MET A 205 -20.00 8.09 4.18
CA MET A 205 -19.34 9.32 4.65
C MET A 205 -19.30 10.39 3.55
N VAL A 206 -19.01 10.00 2.31
CA VAL A 206 -19.00 10.91 1.16
C VAL A 206 -20.38 11.52 0.95
N ASP A 207 -21.43 10.69 0.96
CA ASP A 207 -22.82 11.15 0.81
C ASP A 207 -23.22 12.10 1.94
N GLU A 208 -22.91 11.76 3.20
CA GLU A 208 -23.23 12.59 4.37
C GLU A 208 -22.55 13.97 4.30
N VAL A 209 -21.29 14.03 3.89
CA VAL A 209 -20.57 15.31 3.74
C VAL A 209 -21.20 16.14 2.61
N ALA A 210 -21.53 15.52 1.48
CA ALA A 210 -22.17 16.19 0.35
C ALA A 210 -23.56 16.74 0.71
N ASP A 211 -24.37 15.99 1.45
CA ASP A 211 -25.68 16.42 1.95
C ASP A 211 -25.56 17.60 2.90
N LYS A 212 -24.61 17.56 3.85
CA LYS A 212 -24.37 18.67 4.78
C LYS A 212 -23.95 19.95 4.05
N ALA A 213 -23.11 19.83 3.02
CA ALA A 213 -22.71 20.96 2.19
C ALA A 213 -23.90 21.57 1.43
N ARG A 214 -24.75 20.73 0.82
CA ARG A 214 -25.98 21.19 0.12
C ARG A 214 -26.95 21.89 1.07
N ALA A 215 -27.21 21.29 2.24
CA ALA A 215 -28.10 21.88 3.24
C ALA A 215 -27.56 23.20 3.79
N GLN A 216 -26.24 23.36 3.89
CA GLN A 216 -25.64 24.63 4.26
C GLN A 216 -25.82 25.69 3.18
N ALA A 217 -25.63 25.35 1.89
CA ALA A 217 -25.83 26.28 0.79
C ALA A 217 -27.27 26.82 0.75
N GLN A 218 -28.26 25.93 0.88
CA GLN A 218 -29.68 26.33 0.93
C GLN A 218 -29.97 27.33 2.06
N ARG A 219 -29.45 27.07 3.28
CA ARG A 219 -29.61 27.99 4.41
C ARG A 219 -28.97 29.36 4.24
N LEU A 220 -28.03 29.52 3.30
CA LEU A 220 -27.36 30.80 3.03
C LEU A 220 -28.03 31.58 1.90
N GLU A 221 -28.93 30.94 1.14
CA GLU A 221 -29.74 31.56 0.07
C GLU A 221 -31.07 32.13 0.62
N ASP A 222 -31.56 31.61 1.74
CA ASP A 222 -32.72 32.08 2.51
C ASP A 222 -32.40 33.27 3.44
#